data_AF-A0A1V6FKU4-F1
#
_entry.id   AF-A0A1V6FKU4-F1
#
_cell.length_a   1.000
_cell.length_b   1.000
_cell.length_c   1.000
_cell.angle_alpha   90.00
_cell.angle_beta   90.00
_cell.angle_gamma   90.00
#
_symmetry.space_group_name_H-M   'P 1'
#
loop_
_entity.id
_entity.type
_entity.pdbx_description
1 polymer ?
#
loop_
_entity_poly.entity_id
_entity_poly.type
_entity_poly.pdbx_seq_one_letter_code
_entity_poly.pdbx_strand_id
1 'polypeptide(L)'
;MDKKSKVNKKNTLLYLDENLVELAKEKNFNISELAEEAIRTKLNINGYHKRFDPEEYLENLRKKGLAYHIPFRINKVEIDNYKFVKKVNIDFKEKNLVEGVNGSGKTRLVRSILLFFDNSHTLKDFSKKECPEGPGKIQINFDQTDLLSCEVCGERISMDKGCIIIDEGLGRLDQEAGIVFLKYLLGRNEQIIITSVSSERYTSESQIKDFNIIKMKYDPSQDLRKKEIVLINEITHMQKRLDLLNDKLQSNEMIQSKSGNDGLKQEEKENLEAQKMNIMHDIEETQNRIMANKKCLDELRNDILRRMHGDE
;
A
#
# COMPACT_ATOMS: atom_id res chain seq x y z
N MET A 1 -37.29 -7.14 21.87
CA MET A 1 -37.05 -5.97 22.74
C MET A 1 -35.56 -5.90 23.02
N ASP A 2 -34.88 -5.01 22.30
CA ASP A 2 -33.42 -4.85 22.36
C ASP A 2 -32.97 -4.26 23.68
N LYS A 3 -32.19 -5.04 24.45
CA LYS A 3 -31.42 -4.51 25.58
C LYS A 3 -30.18 -3.80 25.01
N LYS A 4 -30.31 -2.51 24.71
CA LYS A 4 -29.16 -1.61 24.53
C LYS A 4 -28.35 -1.60 25.83
N SER A 5 -27.17 -2.19 25.82
CA SER A 5 -26.19 -2.06 26.90
C SER A 5 -25.77 -0.59 27.03
N LYS A 6 -26.19 0.07 28.11
CA LYS A 6 -25.71 1.41 28.48
C LYS A 6 -24.20 1.33 28.74
N VAL A 7 -23.41 1.94 27.87
CA VAL A 7 -22.00 2.23 28.13
C VAL A 7 -21.96 3.31 29.22
N ASN A 8 -21.62 2.92 30.45
CA ASN A 8 -21.36 3.85 31.53
C ASN A 8 -20.08 4.63 31.20
N LYS A 9 -20.21 5.90 30.79
CA LYS A 9 -19.09 6.85 30.78
C LYS A 9 -18.60 7.01 32.22
N LYS A 10 -17.48 6.39 32.57
CA LYS A 10 -16.78 6.65 33.83
C LYS A 10 -16.02 7.97 33.67
N ASN A 11 -16.55 9.03 34.25
CA ASN A 11 -15.84 10.31 34.34
C ASN A 11 -14.74 10.19 35.40
N THR A 12 -13.53 9.88 34.97
CA THR A 12 -12.33 9.95 35.81
C THR A 12 -11.70 11.33 35.60
N LEU A 13 -11.68 12.17 36.63
CA LEU A 13 -11.00 13.47 36.59
C LEU A 13 -9.49 13.24 36.69
N LEU A 14 -8.76 13.54 35.63
CA LEU A 14 -7.29 13.62 35.63
C LEU A 14 -6.88 15.05 36.00
N TYR A 15 -6.14 15.23 37.09
CA TYR A 15 -5.54 16.52 37.43
C TYR A 15 -4.20 16.64 36.70
N LEU A 16 -4.15 17.51 35.69
CA LEU A 16 -2.94 17.86 34.95
C LEU A 16 -2.67 19.34 35.12
N ASP A 17 -1.39 19.72 35.12
CA ASP A 17 -0.98 21.13 35.12
C ASP A 17 -1.54 21.83 33.88
N GLU A 18 -2.11 23.03 34.05
CA GLU A 18 -2.72 23.80 32.97
C GLU A 18 -1.73 24.07 31.83
N ASN A 19 -0.46 24.31 32.15
CA ASN A 19 0.58 24.55 31.15
C ASN A 19 0.84 23.30 30.27
N LEU A 20 0.75 22.09 30.85
CA LEU A 20 0.91 20.83 30.13
C LEU A 20 -0.28 20.55 29.20
N VAL A 21 -1.49 20.92 29.62
CA VAL A 21 -2.70 20.77 28.81
C VAL A 21 -2.66 21.70 27.60
N GLU A 22 -2.20 22.94 27.77
CA GLU A 22 -2.03 23.88 26.66
C GLU A 22 -0.96 23.42 25.67
N LEU A 23 0.22 23.01 26.15
CA LEU A 23 1.29 22.42 25.32
C LEU A 23 0.83 21.20 24.52
N ALA A 24 0.02 20.34 25.13
CA ALA A 24 -0.53 19.16 24.46
C ALA A 24 -1.56 19.53 23.39
N LYS A 25 -2.39 20.56 23.61
CA LYS A 25 -3.32 21.08 22.58
C LYS A 25 -2.55 21.69 21.40
N GLU A 26 -1.52 22.49 21.66
CA GLU A 26 -0.68 23.08 20.61
C GLU A 26 0.03 22.02 19.76
N LYS A 27 0.48 20.93 20.39
CA LYS A 27 1.15 19.81 19.70
C LYS A 27 0.21 18.69 19.24
N ASN A 28 -1.11 18.91 19.36
CA ASN A 28 -2.16 17.99 18.93
C ASN A 28 -2.06 16.57 19.56
N PHE A 29 -1.61 16.49 20.81
CA PHE A 29 -1.52 15.23 21.55
C PHE A 29 -2.84 14.86 22.21
N ASN A 30 -3.25 13.60 22.06
CA ASN A 30 -4.42 13.05 22.74
C ASN A 30 -4.05 12.64 24.18
N ILE A 31 -4.24 13.57 25.12
CA ILE A 31 -3.86 13.38 26.52
C ILE A 31 -4.55 12.19 27.18
N SER A 32 -5.80 11.90 26.80
CA SER A 32 -6.56 10.78 27.36
C SER A 32 -5.95 9.44 26.98
N GLU A 33 -5.48 9.33 25.73
CA GLU A 33 -4.84 8.13 25.20
C GLU A 33 -3.46 7.91 25.81
N LEU A 34 -2.65 8.96 25.94
CA LEU A 34 -1.36 8.92 26.63
C LEU A 34 -1.50 8.56 28.12
N ALA A 35 -2.50 9.11 28.80
CA ALA A 35 -2.78 8.78 30.19
C ALA A 35 -3.25 7.32 30.32
N GLU A 36 -4.08 6.85 29.40
CA GLU A 36 -4.53 5.45 29.38
C GLU A 36 -3.36 4.49 29.13
N GLU A 37 -2.47 4.78 28.19
CA GLU A 37 -1.26 4.00 27.93
C GLU A 37 -0.30 4.02 29.13
N ALA A 38 -0.07 5.18 29.75
CA ALA A 38 0.79 5.30 30.92
C ALA A 38 0.21 4.53 32.12
N ILE A 39 -1.11 4.61 32.35
CA ILE A 39 -1.80 3.85 33.39
C ILE A 39 -1.73 2.34 33.10
N ARG A 40 -1.97 1.91 31.85
CA ARG A 40 -1.80 0.50 31.45
C ARG A 40 -0.38 0.00 31.70
N THR A 41 0.61 0.82 31.36
CA THR A 41 2.04 0.49 31.55
C THR A 41 2.41 0.42 33.03
N LYS A 42 1.81 1.27 33.88
CA LYS A 42 2.12 1.33 35.32
C LYS A 42 1.33 0.30 36.15
N LEU A 43 0.13 -0.07 35.71
CA LEU A 43 -0.67 -1.16 36.28
C LEU A 43 -0.07 -2.56 36.00
N ASN A 44 0.89 -2.68 35.08
CA ASN A 44 1.68 -3.89 34.84
C ASN A 44 2.58 -4.32 36.02
N ILE A 45 2.54 -3.65 37.20
CA ILE A 45 3.36 -4.02 38.37
C ILE A 45 2.70 -5.05 39.30
N ASN A 46 1.40 -5.35 39.19
CA ASN A 46 0.74 -6.31 40.11
C ASN A 46 -0.10 -7.40 39.41
N GLY A 47 0.53 -8.19 38.53
CA GLY A 47 0.05 -9.55 38.21
C GLY A 47 -1.18 -9.68 37.31
N TYR A 48 -1.67 -8.61 36.68
CA TYR A 48 -2.69 -8.70 35.61
C TYR A 48 -2.01 -8.75 34.24
N HIS A 49 -1.36 -9.86 33.92
CA HIS A 49 -1.02 -10.15 32.53
C HIS A 49 -2.34 -10.45 31.79
N LYS A 50 -2.83 -9.51 30.97
CA LYS A 50 -3.78 -9.89 29.91
C LYS A 50 -2.98 -10.79 28.98
N ARG A 51 -3.07 -12.12 29.18
CA ARG A 51 -2.44 -13.11 28.30
C ARG A 51 -2.84 -12.74 26.87
N PHE A 52 -1.85 -12.70 25.97
CA PHE A 52 -2.10 -12.42 24.57
C PHE A 52 -3.20 -13.35 24.05
N ASP A 53 -4.29 -12.77 23.55
CA ASP A 53 -5.41 -13.51 22.98
C ASP A 53 -5.26 -13.50 21.45
N PRO A 54 -4.90 -14.65 20.84
CA PRO A 54 -4.66 -14.73 19.40
C PRO A 54 -5.95 -14.55 18.57
N GLU A 55 -7.12 -14.89 19.10
CA GLU A 55 -8.40 -14.70 18.40
C GLU A 55 -8.79 -13.22 18.39
N GLU A 56 -8.67 -12.53 19.53
CA GLU A 56 -8.86 -11.07 19.63
C GLU A 56 -7.91 -10.34 18.67
N TYR A 57 -6.65 -10.80 18.59
CA TYR A 57 -5.65 -10.23 17.69
C TYR A 57 -6.01 -10.42 16.21
N LEU A 58 -6.42 -11.63 15.80
CA LEU A 58 -6.84 -11.92 14.43
C LEU A 58 -8.04 -11.06 14.02
N GLU A 59 -9.03 -10.91 14.90
CA GLU A 59 -10.21 -10.08 14.64
C GLU A 59 -9.84 -8.58 14.53
N ASN A 60 -8.87 -8.11 15.33
CA ASN A 60 -8.34 -6.77 15.20
C ASN A 60 -7.59 -6.54 13.88
N LEU A 61 -6.88 -7.55 13.36
CA LEU A 61 -6.27 -7.49 12.03
C LEU A 61 -7.33 -7.43 10.93
N ARG A 62 -8.43 -8.20 11.04
CA ARG A 62 -9.57 -8.13 10.11
C ARG A 62 -10.18 -6.74 10.05
N LYS A 63 -10.47 -6.14 11.22
CA LYS A 63 -11.00 -4.76 11.32
C LYS A 63 -10.09 -3.72 10.69
N LYS A 64 -8.77 -3.96 10.69
CA LYS A 64 -7.77 -3.09 10.07
C LYS A 64 -7.55 -3.36 8.57
N GLY A 65 -8.23 -4.35 7.98
CA GLY A 65 -7.98 -4.77 6.60
C GLY A 65 -6.60 -5.41 6.42
N LEU A 66 -6.10 -6.12 7.43
CA LEU A 66 -4.82 -6.85 7.39
C LEU A 66 -5.02 -8.37 7.44
N ALA A 67 -6.24 -8.85 7.68
CA ALA A 67 -6.56 -10.26 7.61
C ALA A 67 -7.86 -10.47 6.82
N TYR A 68 -7.87 -11.48 5.97
CA TYR A 68 -8.92 -11.76 5.02
C TYR A 68 -9.26 -13.24 5.04
N HIS A 69 -10.55 -13.55 4.92
CA HIS A 69 -11.00 -14.93 4.77
C HIS A 69 -11.47 -15.14 3.33
N ILE A 70 -10.91 -16.15 2.68
CA ILE A 70 -11.25 -16.56 1.32
C ILE A 70 -11.92 -17.92 1.38
N PRO A 71 -13.05 -18.09 0.69
CA PRO A 71 -13.84 -19.33 0.72
C PRO A 71 -13.19 -20.53 0.01
N PHE A 72 -11.94 -20.42 -0.45
CA PHE A 72 -11.23 -21.44 -1.21
C PHE A 72 -9.80 -21.58 -0.71
N ARG A 73 -9.28 -22.82 -0.71
CA ARG A 73 -7.85 -23.09 -0.57
C ARG A 73 -7.14 -22.79 -1.88
N ILE A 74 -5.98 -22.15 -1.76
CA ILE A 74 -5.16 -21.71 -2.89
C ILE A 74 -4.00 -22.69 -3.02
N ASN A 75 -3.92 -23.41 -4.14
CA ASN A 75 -2.79 -24.29 -4.41
C ASN A 75 -1.61 -23.50 -4.99
N LYS A 76 -1.92 -22.57 -5.90
CA LYS A 76 -0.90 -21.87 -6.67
C LYS A 76 -1.35 -20.49 -7.09
N VAL A 77 -0.43 -19.54 -7.07
CA VAL A 77 -0.61 -18.20 -7.63
C VAL A 77 0.48 -17.93 -8.67
N GLU A 78 0.04 -17.58 -9.87
CA GLU A 78 0.90 -17.09 -10.94
C GLU A 78 0.51 -15.66 -11.28
N ILE A 79 1.45 -14.72 -11.16
CA ILE A 79 1.25 -13.32 -11.51
C ILE A 79 2.27 -12.95 -12.57
N ASP A 80 1.79 -12.54 -13.73
CA ASP A 80 2.61 -12.14 -14.86
C ASP A 80 2.28 -10.69 -15.24
N ASN A 81 3.30 -9.85 -15.37
CA ASN A 81 3.19 -8.46 -15.83
C ASN A 81 2.09 -7.62 -15.12
N TYR A 82 1.73 -7.96 -13.88
CA TYR A 82 0.75 -7.21 -13.08
C TYR A 82 1.37 -6.73 -11.79
N LYS A 83 1.74 -5.45 -11.75
CA LYS A 83 2.46 -4.80 -10.63
C LYS A 83 3.81 -5.47 -10.26
N PHE A 84 4.16 -6.63 -10.80
CA PHE A 84 5.45 -7.31 -10.70
C PHE A 84 6.16 -7.28 -12.06
N VAL A 85 7.49 -7.17 -12.05
CA VAL A 85 8.32 -7.13 -13.27
C VAL A 85 8.63 -8.54 -13.77
N LYS A 86 9.07 -9.42 -12.87
CA LYS A 86 9.24 -10.84 -13.18
C LYS A 86 7.95 -11.61 -12.86
N LYS A 87 7.68 -12.66 -13.64
CA LYS A 87 6.60 -13.60 -13.34
C LYS A 87 6.80 -14.15 -11.93
N VAL A 88 5.82 -13.94 -11.06
CA VAL A 88 5.77 -14.53 -9.72
C VAL A 88 5.04 -15.85 -9.83
N ASN A 89 5.65 -16.91 -9.30
CA ASN A 89 5.07 -18.23 -9.27
C ASN A 89 5.26 -18.82 -7.88
N ILE A 90 4.15 -19.05 -7.16
CA ILE A 90 4.19 -19.51 -5.77
C ILE A 90 3.19 -20.64 -5.59
N ASP A 91 3.70 -21.79 -5.15
CA ASP A 91 2.91 -22.91 -4.68
C ASP A 91 2.72 -22.80 -3.16
N PHE A 92 1.48 -22.94 -2.71
CA PHE A 92 1.09 -22.84 -1.30
C PHE A 92 0.76 -24.21 -0.73
N LYS A 93 1.18 -24.43 0.53
CA LYS A 93 0.78 -25.59 1.35
C LYS A 93 -0.34 -25.21 2.31
N GLU A 94 -0.65 -26.05 3.29
CA GLU A 94 -1.65 -25.75 4.32
C GLU A 94 -1.27 -24.54 5.19
N LYS A 95 0.00 -24.41 5.58
CA LYS A 95 0.49 -23.33 6.45
C LYS A 95 1.71 -22.68 5.81
N ASN A 96 1.61 -21.42 5.39
CA ASN A 96 2.69 -20.72 4.70
C ASN A 96 3.04 -19.42 5.39
N LEU A 97 4.34 -19.18 5.50
CA LEU A 97 4.92 -17.95 5.99
C LEU A 97 5.72 -17.32 4.85
N VAL A 98 5.18 -16.24 4.29
CA VAL A 98 5.77 -15.51 3.17
C VAL A 98 6.68 -14.41 3.71
N GLU A 99 7.97 -14.57 3.55
CA GLU A 99 8.99 -13.70 4.11
C GLU A 99 9.72 -12.88 3.06
N GLY A 100 10.25 -11.74 3.48
CA GLY A 100 11.10 -10.93 2.64
C GLY A 100 11.22 -9.52 3.19
N VAL A 101 12.26 -8.80 2.78
CA VAL A 101 12.47 -7.40 3.20
C VAL A 101 11.32 -6.49 2.75
N ASN A 102 11.22 -5.30 3.35
CA ASN A 102 10.28 -4.29 2.88
C ASN A 102 10.51 -3.98 1.40
N GLY A 103 9.43 -3.85 0.63
CA GLY A 103 9.51 -3.67 -0.83
C GLY A 103 9.61 -4.95 -1.65
N SER A 104 9.75 -6.15 -1.06
CA SER A 104 9.82 -7.42 -1.82
C SER A 104 8.52 -7.85 -2.51
N GLY A 105 7.44 -7.08 -2.35
CA GLY A 105 6.16 -7.34 -3.01
C GLY A 105 5.19 -8.26 -2.26
N LYS A 106 5.44 -8.60 -0.99
CA LYS A 106 4.52 -9.43 -0.16
C LYS A 106 3.08 -8.90 -0.10
N THR A 107 2.90 -7.64 0.30
CA THR A 107 1.59 -6.96 0.30
C THR A 107 0.96 -6.94 -1.08
N ARG A 108 1.77 -6.81 -2.14
CA ARG A 108 1.30 -6.81 -3.53
C ARG A 108 0.82 -8.19 -3.96
N LEU A 109 1.46 -9.27 -3.51
CA LEU A 109 0.99 -10.65 -3.68
C LEU A 109 -0.38 -10.82 -3.01
N VAL A 110 -0.49 -10.48 -1.72
CA VAL A 110 -1.75 -10.56 -0.95
C VAL A 110 -2.86 -9.77 -1.66
N ARG A 111 -2.61 -8.51 -2.01
CA ARG A 111 -3.60 -7.67 -2.71
C ARG A 111 -3.97 -8.19 -4.09
N SER A 112 -3.06 -8.84 -4.81
CA SER A 112 -3.36 -9.46 -6.11
C SER A 112 -4.28 -10.66 -5.97
N ILE A 113 -4.09 -11.47 -4.92
CA ILE A 113 -5.00 -12.56 -4.57
C ILE A 113 -6.39 -12.00 -4.23
N LEU A 114 -6.46 -10.98 -3.39
CA LEU A 114 -7.74 -10.37 -2.98
C LEU A 114 -8.50 -9.77 -4.16
N LEU A 115 -7.81 -9.09 -5.07
CA LEU A 115 -8.42 -8.50 -6.27
C LEU A 115 -9.09 -9.55 -7.18
N PHE A 116 -8.59 -10.79 -7.18
CA PHE A 116 -9.21 -11.88 -7.93
C PHE A 116 -10.62 -12.19 -7.39
N PHE A 117 -10.82 -12.12 -6.07
CA PHE A 117 -12.07 -12.49 -5.40
C PHE A 117 -13.02 -11.31 -5.21
N ASP A 118 -12.49 -10.13 -4.92
CA ASP A 118 -13.27 -8.93 -4.74
C ASP A 118 -12.83 -7.85 -5.75
N ASN A 119 -13.67 -7.62 -6.75
CA ASN A 119 -13.52 -6.53 -7.71
C ASN A 119 -13.97 -5.17 -7.15
N SER A 120 -14.40 -5.10 -5.89
CA SER A 120 -14.79 -3.83 -5.28
C SER A 120 -13.58 -2.90 -5.19
N HIS A 121 -13.78 -1.65 -5.63
CA HIS A 121 -12.75 -0.61 -5.73
C HIS A 121 -12.20 -0.11 -4.37
N THR A 122 -12.42 -0.86 -3.29
CA THR A 122 -12.11 -0.47 -1.91
C THR A 122 -10.69 -0.76 -1.47
N LEU A 123 -9.88 -1.47 -2.27
CA LEU A 123 -8.44 -1.57 -2.06
C LEU A 123 -7.78 -0.23 -2.40
N LYS A 124 -7.71 0.66 -1.41
CA LYS A 124 -7.05 1.97 -1.47
C LYS A 124 -5.65 1.81 -2.10
N ASP A 125 -5.39 2.60 -3.15
CA ASP A 125 -4.12 2.66 -3.88
C ASP A 125 -3.73 1.41 -4.70
N PHE A 126 -4.67 0.48 -4.95
CA PHE A 126 -4.42 -0.70 -5.79
C PHE A 126 -5.26 -0.67 -7.08
N SER A 127 -4.86 0.17 -8.04
CA SER A 127 -5.56 0.30 -9.32
C SER A 127 -5.16 -0.81 -10.32
N LYS A 128 -6.11 -1.22 -11.18
CA LYS A 128 -5.89 -2.14 -12.32
C LYS A 128 -4.98 -1.55 -13.43
N LYS A 129 -4.54 -0.29 -13.32
CA LYS A 129 -3.90 0.47 -14.40
C LYS A 129 -2.38 0.33 -14.50
N GLU A 130 -1.72 -0.43 -13.63
CA GLU A 130 -0.25 -0.52 -13.61
C GLU A 130 0.24 -1.92 -13.98
N CYS A 131 0.37 -2.14 -15.29
CA CYS A 131 1.07 -3.27 -15.86
C CYS A 131 2.30 -2.72 -16.61
N PRO A 132 3.54 -3.08 -16.21
CA PRO A 132 4.76 -2.47 -16.76
C PRO A 132 4.96 -2.65 -18.27
N GLU A 133 4.50 -3.77 -18.84
CA GLU A 133 4.78 -4.18 -20.23
C GLU A 133 3.53 -4.67 -20.97
N GLY A 134 2.42 -3.92 -20.94
CA GLY A 134 1.16 -4.33 -21.60
C GLY A 134 0.19 -5.03 -20.66
N PRO A 135 -0.75 -5.89 -21.13
CA PRO A 135 -1.75 -6.49 -20.26
C PRO A 135 -1.13 -7.49 -19.27
N GLY A 136 -1.35 -7.26 -17.97
CA GLY A 136 -0.98 -8.18 -16.90
C GLY A 136 -2.01 -9.31 -16.70
N LYS A 137 -1.55 -10.44 -16.17
CA LYS A 137 -2.36 -11.63 -15.91
C LYS A 137 -2.14 -12.14 -14.50
N ILE A 138 -3.23 -12.38 -13.78
CA ILE A 138 -3.23 -13.10 -12.49
C ILE A 138 -3.97 -14.42 -12.73
N GLN A 139 -3.33 -15.54 -12.38
CA GLN A 139 -3.95 -16.87 -12.39
C GLN A 139 -3.82 -17.47 -10.99
N ILE A 140 -4.94 -17.96 -10.46
CA ILE A 140 -4.99 -18.63 -9.17
C ILE A 140 -5.59 -20.01 -9.38
N ASN A 141 -4.86 -21.04 -8.96
CA ASN A 141 -5.34 -22.41 -8.99
C ASN A 141 -5.84 -22.76 -7.59
N PHE A 142 -7.10 -23.18 -7.51
CA PHE A 142 -7.74 -23.61 -6.27
C PHE A 142 -7.65 -25.12 -6.10
N ASP A 143 -7.71 -25.56 -4.84
CA ASP A 143 -7.98 -26.96 -4.55
C ASP A 143 -9.45 -27.28 -4.87
N GLN A 144 -9.69 -28.23 -5.78
CA GLN A 144 -11.02 -28.63 -6.23
C GLN A 144 -11.55 -29.86 -5.49
N THR A 145 -10.86 -30.32 -4.45
CA THR A 145 -11.17 -31.62 -3.82
C THR A 145 -12.40 -31.64 -2.91
N ASP A 146 -13.00 -30.50 -2.57
CA ASP A 146 -14.14 -30.45 -1.66
C ASP A 146 -15.33 -29.66 -2.24
N LEU A 147 -16.51 -30.29 -2.23
CA LEU A 147 -17.80 -29.64 -2.40
C LEU A 147 -17.95 -28.61 -1.25
N LEU A 148 -17.94 -27.31 -1.56
CA LEU A 148 -18.07 -26.25 -0.57
C LEU A 148 -19.49 -26.23 0.01
N SER A 149 -19.69 -26.92 1.13
CA SER A 149 -20.89 -26.75 1.95
C SER A 149 -20.75 -25.44 2.74
N CYS A 150 -21.55 -24.44 2.38
CA CYS A 150 -21.65 -23.18 3.10
C CYS A 150 -22.88 -23.23 4.00
N GLU A 151 -22.71 -23.07 5.32
CA GLU A 151 -23.84 -22.84 6.22
C GLU A 151 -24.12 -21.33 6.23
N VAL A 152 -25.28 -20.93 5.69
CA VAL A 152 -25.70 -19.52 5.66
C VAL A 152 -26.49 -19.23 6.93
N CYS A 153 -25.80 -18.71 7.96
CA CYS A 153 -26.40 -18.30 9.22
C CYS A 153 -26.30 -16.77 9.39
N GLY A 154 -27.27 -16.02 8.87
CA GLY A 154 -27.31 -14.55 8.97
C GLY A 154 -26.22 -13.83 8.14
N GLU A 155 -25.63 -12.74 8.65
CA GLU A 155 -24.58 -11.94 7.97
C GLU A 155 -23.20 -12.62 7.91
N ARG A 156 -23.06 -13.85 8.40
CA ARG A 156 -21.77 -14.55 8.45
C ARG A 156 -21.85 -15.85 7.67
N ILE A 157 -20.99 -15.96 6.66
CA ILE A 157 -20.63 -17.22 6.03
C ILE A 157 -19.52 -17.83 6.90
N SER A 158 -19.83 -18.87 7.68
CA SER A 158 -18.78 -19.71 8.27
C SER A 158 -18.39 -20.78 7.26
N MET A 159 -17.12 -20.85 6.93
CA MET A 159 -16.57 -21.93 6.13
C MET A 159 -15.51 -22.63 6.94
N ASP A 160 -15.77 -23.89 7.26
CA ASP A 160 -14.87 -24.74 8.04
C ASP A 160 -13.62 -25.14 7.24
N LYS A 161 -13.65 -24.86 5.93
CA LYS A 161 -12.61 -25.14 4.95
C LYS A 161 -12.44 -23.91 4.05
N GLY A 162 -11.32 -23.19 4.21
CA GLY A 162 -11.02 -21.99 3.45
C GLY A 162 -9.56 -21.58 3.61
N CYS A 163 -9.23 -20.34 3.23
CA CYS A 163 -7.91 -19.75 3.40
C CYS A 163 -8.00 -18.44 4.17
N ILE A 164 -7.18 -18.29 5.22
CA ILE A 164 -6.95 -17.03 5.91
C ILE A 164 -5.65 -16.44 5.38
N ILE A 165 -5.74 -15.24 4.79
CA ILE A 165 -4.60 -14.47 4.33
C ILE A 165 -4.37 -13.29 5.28
N ILE A 166 -3.15 -13.17 5.80
CA ILE A 166 -2.76 -12.14 6.78
C ILE A 166 -1.58 -11.34 6.24
N ASP A 167 -1.75 -10.03 6.05
CA ASP A 167 -0.67 -9.12 5.68
C ASP A 167 -0.01 -8.50 6.92
N GLU A 168 1.32 -8.59 7.00
CA GLU A 168 2.15 -8.12 8.10
C GLU A 168 1.73 -8.64 9.49
N GLY A 169 1.21 -9.86 9.55
CA GLY A 169 0.57 -10.40 10.75
C GLY A 169 1.47 -10.56 11.99
N LEU A 170 2.79 -10.49 11.82
CA LEU A 170 3.76 -10.59 12.93
C LEU A 170 4.42 -9.25 13.27
N GLY A 171 4.14 -8.17 12.52
CA GLY A 171 4.92 -6.93 12.59
C GLY A 171 4.87 -6.22 13.96
N ARG A 172 3.75 -6.34 14.68
CA ARG A 172 3.52 -5.65 15.97
C ARG A 172 3.64 -6.57 17.19
N LEU A 173 3.98 -7.84 16.99
CA LEU A 173 4.08 -8.81 18.07
C LEU A 173 5.52 -8.91 18.55
N ASP A 174 5.70 -8.94 19.87
CA ASP A 174 6.94 -9.40 20.47
C ASP A 174 7.16 -10.90 20.18
N GLN A 175 8.30 -11.44 20.64
CA GLN A 175 8.68 -12.81 20.36
C GLN A 175 7.67 -13.82 20.93
N GLU A 176 7.25 -13.64 22.18
CA GLU A 176 6.35 -14.56 22.88
C GLU A 176 4.95 -14.54 22.27
N ALA A 177 4.38 -13.35 22.06
CA ALA A 177 3.07 -13.20 21.44
C ALA A 177 3.06 -13.72 19.99
N GLY A 178 4.15 -13.48 19.24
CA GLY A 178 4.29 -14.02 17.89
C GLY A 178 4.32 -15.55 17.85
N ILE A 179 5.04 -16.18 18.80
CA ILE A 179 5.04 -17.64 18.96
C ILE A 179 3.63 -18.15 19.26
N VAL A 180 2.95 -17.55 20.25
CA VAL A 180 1.59 -17.95 20.63
C VAL A 180 0.63 -17.81 19.45
N PHE A 181 0.74 -16.73 18.69
CA PHE A 181 -0.09 -16.50 17.51
C PHE A 181 0.16 -17.54 16.41
N LEU A 182 1.43 -17.85 16.11
CA LEU A 182 1.77 -18.86 15.11
C LEU A 182 1.28 -20.25 15.50
N LYS A 183 1.42 -20.66 16.77
CA LYS A 183 0.86 -21.94 17.26
C LYS A 183 -0.66 -21.99 17.13
N TYR A 184 -1.33 -20.90 17.48
CA TYR A 184 -2.77 -20.80 17.31
C TYR A 184 -3.17 -20.97 15.83
N LEU A 185 -2.44 -20.35 14.89
CA LEU A 185 -2.71 -20.49 13.45
C LEU A 185 -2.40 -21.91 12.91
N LEU A 186 -1.40 -22.60 13.46
CA LEU A 186 -1.10 -24.00 13.13
C LEU A 186 -2.26 -24.93 13.51
N GLY A 187 -2.89 -24.69 14.68
CA GLY A 187 -4.02 -25.49 15.16
C GLY A 187 -5.34 -25.27 14.43
N ARG A 188 -5.41 -24.31 13.49
CA ARG A 188 -6.61 -24.03 12.70
C ARG A 188 -6.81 -25.02 11.55
N ASN A 189 -8.05 -25.26 11.14
CA ASN A 189 -8.37 -26.12 9.99
C ASN A 189 -8.23 -25.40 8.64
N GLU A 190 -8.27 -24.07 8.64
CA GLU A 190 -8.10 -23.27 7.43
C GLU A 190 -6.65 -23.29 6.95
N GLN A 191 -6.48 -23.16 5.63
CA GLN A 191 -5.19 -22.84 5.05
C GLN A 191 -4.74 -21.46 5.54
N ILE A 192 -3.48 -21.31 5.91
CA ILE A 192 -2.93 -20.04 6.40
C ILE A 192 -1.87 -19.54 5.43
N ILE A 193 -1.98 -18.28 5.01
CA ILE A 193 -0.94 -17.55 4.28
C ILE A 193 -0.69 -16.25 5.05
N ILE A 194 0.45 -16.14 5.71
CA ILE A 194 0.82 -14.94 6.48
C ILE A 194 2.09 -14.31 5.92
N THR A 195 2.11 -12.99 5.74
CA THR A 195 3.31 -12.27 5.33
C THR A 195 4.07 -11.72 6.56
N SER A 196 5.39 -11.75 6.50
CA SER A 196 6.27 -11.17 7.52
C SER A 196 7.55 -10.63 6.90
N VAL A 197 8.24 -9.73 7.60
CA VAL A 197 9.57 -9.24 7.18
C VAL A 197 10.63 -10.31 7.42
N SER A 198 10.59 -10.94 8.60
CA SER A 198 11.44 -12.05 8.99
C SER A 198 10.71 -12.90 10.02
N SER A 199 10.90 -14.22 9.97
CA SER A 199 10.44 -15.13 11.01
C SER A 199 11.56 -15.64 11.91
N GLU A 200 12.81 -15.25 11.67
CA GLU A 200 13.99 -15.82 12.34
C GLU A 200 13.90 -15.72 13.87
N ARG A 201 13.29 -14.64 14.36
CA ARG A 201 13.03 -14.41 15.79
C ARG A 201 12.04 -15.40 16.41
N TYR A 202 11.23 -16.07 15.61
CA TYR A 202 10.22 -17.05 16.04
C TYR A 202 10.64 -18.50 15.74
N THR A 203 11.52 -18.73 14.76
CA THR A 203 11.93 -20.08 14.32
C THR A 203 12.84 -20.85 15.28
N SER A 204 13.20 -20.27 16.43
CA SER A 204 13.90 -21.00 17.50
C SER A 204 13.06 -22.13 18.09
N GLU A 205 11.73 -22.06 17.94
CA GLU A 205 10.81 -23.09 18.41
C GLU A 205 10.55 -24.17 17.34
N SER A 206 10.63 -25.44 17.73
CA SER A 206 10.54 -26.58 16.80
C SER A 206 9.21 -26.66 16.04
N GLN A 207 8.10 -26.27 16.67
CA GLN A 207 6.75 -26.33 16.09
C GLN A 207 6.53 -25.31 14.97
N ILE A 208 7.28 -24.21 14.94
CA ILE A 208 7.16 -23.18 13.89
C ILE A 208 7.77 -23.67 12.57
N LYS A 209 8.57 -24.75 12.60
CA LYS A 209 9.10 -25.42 11.40
C LYS A 209 8.02 -26.07 10.54
N ASP A 210 6.80 -26.26 11.06
CA ASP A 210 5.69 -26.82 10.30
C ASP A 210 5.13 -25.83 9.27
N PHE A 211 5.47 -24.53 9.39
CA PHE A 211 5.21 -23.56 8.33
C PHE A 211 6.12 -23.79 7.12
N ASN A 212 5.51 -23.78 5.94
CA ASN A 212 6.23 -23.65 4.68
C ASN A 212 6.73 -22.22 4.52
N ILE A 213 8.04 -22.00 4.66
CA ILE A 213 8.65 -20.68 4.53
C ILE A 213 8.90 -20.37 3.04
N ILE A 214 8.27 -19.32 2.54
CA ILE A 214 8.40 -18.86 1.15
C ILE A 214 9.16 -17.53 1.17
N LYS A 215 10.39 -17.52 0.66
CA LYS A 215 11.22 -16.31 0.64
C LYS A 215 11.01 -15.53 -0.65
N MET A 216 10.38 -14.36 -0.54
CA MET A 216 10.29 -13.37 -1.61
C MET A 216 11.53 -12.47 -1.61
N LYS A 217 12.32 -12.54 -2.67
CA LYS A 217 13.46 -11.66 -2.88
C LYS A 217 12.98 -10.27 -3.28
N TYR A 218 13.66 -9.25 -2.78
CA TYR A 218 13.47 -7.90 -3.29
C TYR A 218 14.04 -7.80 -4.70
N ASP A 219 13.27 -7.19 -5.59
CA ASP A 219 13.64 -6.97 -6.98
C ASP A 219 13.94 -5.46 -7.16
N PRO A 220 15.22 -5.06 -7.25
CA PRO A 220 15.62 -3.66 -7.41
C PRO A 220 15.05 -3.00 -8.67
N SER A 221 14.69 -3.79 -9.68
CA SER A 221 14.07 -3.25 -10.91
C SER A 221 12.71 -2.61 -10.63
N GLN A 222 12.03 -2.99 -9.54
CA GLN A 222 10.74 -2.40 -9.17
C GLN A 222 10.86 -0.94 -8.75
N ASP A 223 11.92 -0.57 -8.02
CA ASP A 223 12.11 0.82 -7.61
C ASP A 223 12.60 1.69 -8.77
N LEU A 224 13.34 1.11 -9.72
CA LEU A 224 13.64 1.78 -10.99
C LEU A 224 12.37 2.04 -11.80
N ARG A 225 11.44 1.08 -11.91
CA ARG A 225 10.16 1.32 -12.60
C ARG A 225 9.25 2.32 -11.90
N LYS A 226 9.24 2.37 -10.56
CA LYS A 226 8.53 3.44 -9.85
C LYS A 226 9.08 4.82 -10.22
N LYS A 227 10.41 4.96 -10.27
CA LYS A 227 11.06 6.19 -10.75
C LYS A 227 10.68 6.48 -12.20
N GLU A 228 10.62 5.46 -13.05
CA GLU A 228 10.21 5.58 -14.46
C GLU A 228 8.80 6.17 -14.57
N ILE A 229 7.84 5.65 -13.81
CA ILE A 229 6.45 6.12 -13.80
C ILE A 229 6.36 7.58 -13.32
N VAL A 230 7.10 7.94 -12.27
CA VAL A 230 7.14 9.32 -11.77
C VAL A 230 7.68 10.27 -12.85
N LEU A 231 8.80 9.91 -13.49
CA LEU A 231 9.39 10.66 -14.59
C LEU A 231 8.43 10.81 -15.78
N ILE A 232 7.73 9.74 -16.18
CA ILE A 232 6.73 9.80 -17.27
C ILE A 232 5.60 10.76 -16.92
N ASN A 233 5.09 10.71 -15.68
CA ASN A 233 4.03 11.60 -15.22
C ASN A 233 4.49 13.07 -15.20
N GLU A 234 5.72 13.33 -14.73
CA GLU A 234 6.31 14.67 -14.77
C GLU A 234 6.48 15.20 -16.19
N ILE A 235 6.99 14.37 -17.11
CA ILE A 235 7.12 14.73 -18.53
C ILE A 235 5.75 15.06 -19.13
N THR A 236 4.75 14.22 -18.86
CA THR A 236 3.38 14.42 -19.35
C THR A 236 2.77 15.72 -18.82
N HIS A 237 2.99 16.02 -17.53
CA HIS A 237 2.53 17.27 -16.93
C HIS A 237 3.23 18.49 -17.54
N MET A 238 4.54 18.42 -17.76
CA MET A 238 5.30 19.49 -18.41
C MET A 238 4.90 19.70 -19.86
N GLN A 239 4.58 18.63 -20.61
CA GLN A 239 4.06 18.73 -21.97
C GLN A 239 2.72 19.48 -22.00
N LYS A 240 1.80 19.15 -21.10
CA LYS A 240 0.53 19.91 -20.98
C LYS A 240 0.75 21.38 -20.63
N ARG A 241 1.73 21.70 -19.77
CA ARG A 241 2.11 23.08 -19.48
C ARG A 241 2.66 23.79 -20.72
N LEU A 242 3.48 23.09 -21.52
CA LEU A 242 4.04 23.61 -22.76
C LEU A 242 2.93 23.95 -23.77
N ASP A 243 1.96 23.05 -23.94
CA ASP A 243 0.79 23.29 -24.81
C ASP A 243 0.04 24.56 -24.39
N LEU A 244 -0.24 24.71 -23.08
CA LEU A 244 -0.90 25.90 -22.54
C LEU A 244 -0.09 27.20 -22.77
N LEU A 245 1.24 27.14 -22.66
CA LEU A 245 2.10 28.30 -22.91
C LEU A 245 2.12 28.67 -24.39
N ASN A 246 2.13 27.68 -25.30
CA ASN A 246 2.05 27.91 -26.74
C ASN A 246 0.69 28.52 -27.13
N ASP A 247 -0.41 28.06 -26.54
CA ASP A 247 -1.74 28.65 -26.77
C ASP A 247 -1.80 30.11 -26.31
N LYS A 248 -1.18 30.43 -25.16
CA LYS A 248 -1.04 31.81 -24.67
C LYS A 248 -0.19 32.67 -25.61
N LEU A 249 0.91 32.13 -26.12
CA LEU A 249 1.77 32.83 -27.08
C LEU A 249 0.99 33.17 -28.36
N GLN A 250 0.28 32.20 -28.93
CA GLN A 250 -0.57 32.42 -30.12
C GLN A 250 -1.68 33.44 -29.84
N SER A 251 -2.32 33.37 -28.68
CA SER A 251 -3.34 34.35 -28.27
C SER A 251 -2.77 35.77 -28.21
N ASN A 252 -1.58 35.95 -27.64
CA ASN A 252 -0.88 37.23 -27.61
C ASN A 252 -0.54 37.74 -29.02
N GLU A 253 -0.12 36.86 -29.93
CA GLU A 253 0.15 37.22 -31.33
C GLU A 253 -1.13 37.61 -32.09
N MET A 254 -2.26 36.95 -31.82
CA MET A 254 -3.56 37.35 -32.35
C MET A 254 -4.03 38.71 -31.82
N ILE A 255 -3.76 39.02 -30.55
CA ILE A 255 -4.07 40.33 -29.97
C ILE A 255 -3.20 41.42 -30.61
N GLN A 256 -1.90 41.18 -30.77
CA GLN A 256 -0.98 42.11 -31.45
C GLN A 256 -1.34 42.35 -32.91
N SER A 257 -1.73 41.31 -33.66
CA SER A 257 -2.11 41.45 -35.07
C SER A 257 -3.45 42.18 -35.27
N LYS A 258 -4.44 41.96 -34.39
CA LYS A 258 -5.73 42.70 -34.45
C LYS A 258 -5.58 44.16 -34.05
N SER A 259 -4.69 44.46 -33.11
CA SER A 259 -4.42 45.82 -32.63
C SER A 259 -3.43 46.63 -33.49
N GLY A 260 -2.75 45.99 -34.44
CA GLY A 260 -2.02 46.71 -35.50
C GLY A 260 -2.94 47.55 -36.38
N ASN A 261 -4.24 47.21 -36.44
CA ASN A 261 -5.25 47.92 -37.22
C ASN A 261 -6.05 48.98 -36.42
N ASP A 262 -6.18 48.80 -35.09
CA ASP A 262 -6.84 49.75 -34.19
C ASP A 262 -5.83 50.22 -33.13
N GLY A 263 -5.35 51.46 -33.24
CA GLY A 263 -4.19 51.98 -32.51
C GLY A 263 -4.20 51.77 -30.99
N LEU A 264 -3.51 50.73 -30.51
CA LEU A 264 -3.15 50.56 -29.11
C LEU A 264 -2.25 51.71 -28.61
N LYS A 265 -2.40 52.05 -27.33
CA LYS A 265 -1.48 52.99 -26.66
C LYS A 265 -0.09 52.35 -26.53
N GLN A 266 0.95 53.18 -26.56
CA GLN A 266 2.37 52.77 -26.45
C GLN A 266 2.61 51.82 -25.25
N GLU A 267 2.02 52.14 -24.10
CA GLU A 267 2.15 51.39 -22.84
C GLU A 267 1.52 49.98 -22.89
N GLU A 268 0.47 49.79 -23.69
CA GLU A 268 -0.16 48.49 -23.90
C GLU A 268 0.68 47.59 -24.82
N LYS A 269 1.38 48.18 -25.80
CA LYS A 269 2.33 47.47 -26.66
C LYS A 269 3.54 46.96 -25.88
N GLU A 270 4.12 47.82 -25.04
CA GLU A 270 5.26 47.46 -24.18
C GLU A 270 4.91 46.33 -23.20
N ASN A 271 3.71 46.38 -22.60
CA ASN A 271 3.22 45.30 -21.73
C ASN A 271 3.01 43.97 -22.48
N LEU A 272 2.46 44.01 -23.70
CA LEU A 272 2.28 42.82 -24.54
C LEU A 272 3.62 42.20 -24.96
N GLU A 273 4.61 43.02 -25.30
CA GLU A 273 5.96 42.56 -25.63
C GLU A 273 6.67 41.95 -24.42
N ALA A 274 6.56 42.57 -23.24
CA ALA A 274 7.10 42.01 -22.00
C ALA A 274 6.46 40.66 -21.64
N GLN A 275 5.14 40.54 -21.79
CA GLN A 275 4.44 39.27 -21.60
C GLN A 275 4.88 38.21 -22.61
N LYS A 276 5.10 38.58 -23.88
CA LYS A 276 5.60 37.67 -24.91
C LYS A 276 6.98 37.13 -24.55
N MET A 277 7.90 38.01 -24.14
CA MET A 277 9.25 37.61 -23.73
C MET A 277 9.24 36.66 -22.52
N ASN A 278 8.39 36.93 -21.53
CA ASN A 278 8.24 36.05 -20.37
C ASN A 278 7.68 34.67 -20.76
N ILE A 279 6.67 34.62 -21.63
CA ILE A 279 6.12 33.35 -22.12
C ILE A 279 7.16 32.56 -22.91
N MET A 280 7.95 33.23 -23.77
CA MET A 280 9.04 32.57 -24.52
C MET A 280 10.10 31.99 -23.60
N HIS A 281 10.50 32.72 -22.56
CA HIS A 281 11.44 32.23 -21.55
C HIS A 281 10.88 30.99 -20.82
N ASP A 282 9.62 31.03 -20.38
CA ASP A 282 8.96 29.91 -19.71
C ASP A 282 8.84 28.67 -20.62
N ILE A 283 8.62 28.87 -21.91
CA ILE A 283 8.61 27.81 -22.93
C ILE A 283 9.99 27.16 -23.00
N GLU A 284 11.05 27.96 -23.13
CA GLU A 284 12.42 27.47 -23.22
C GLU A 284 12.84 26.69 -21.97
N GLU A 285 12.54 27.21 -20.77
CA GLU A 285 12.81 26.51 -19.51
C GLU A 285 12.06 25.17 -19.44
N THR A 286 10.77 25.16 -19.82
CA THR A 286 9.95 23.95 -19.82
C THR A 286 10.47 22.91 -20.81
N GLN A 287 10.89 23.33 -22.02
CA GLN A 287 11.49 22.45 -23.02
C GLN A 287 12.81 21.84 -22.54
N ASN A 288 13.68 22.65 -21.92
CA ASN A 288 14.95 22.18 -21.37
C ASN A 288 14.74 21.14 -20.27
N ARG A 289 13.78 21.35 -19.38
CA ARG A 289 13.41 20.36 -18.35
C ARG A 289 12.82 19.08 -18.94
N ILE A 290 11.97 19.19 -19.97
CA ILE A 290 11.44 18.01 -20.68
C ILE A 290 12.59 17.20 -21.31
N MET A 291 13.55 17.86 -21.98
CA MET A 291 14.70 17.19 -22.58
C MET A 291 15.57 16.48 -21.52
N ALA A 292 15.86 17.15 -20.40
CA ALA A 292 16.61 16.56 -19.30
C ALA A 292 15.88 15.33 -18.71
N ASN A 293 14.58 15.43 -18.46
CA ASN A 293 13.80 14.31 -17.93
C ASN A 293 13.68 13.16 -18.95
N LYS A 294 13.54 13.43 -20.25
CA LYS A 294 13.57 12.40 -21.29
C LYS A 294 14.91 11.66 -21.32
N LYS A 295 16.03 12.38 -21.24
CA LYS A 295 17.36 11.77 -21.18
C LYS A 295 17.50 10.88 -19.94
N CYS A 296 17.06 11.36 -18.78
CA CYS A 296 17.06 10.57 -17.55
C CYS A 296 16.17 9.32 -17.66
N LEU A 297 15.01 9.44 -18.32
CA LEU A 297 14.11 8.32 -18.58
C LEU A 297 14.77 7.25 -19.48
N ASP A 298 15.49 7.66 -20.52
CA ASP A 298 16.19 6.74 -21.42
C ASP A 298 17.35 6.03 -20.71
N GLU A 299 18.13 6.75 -19.89
CA GLU A 299 19.16 6.16 -19.03
C GLU A 299 18.57 5.13 -18.05
N LEU A 300 17.46 5.48 -17.41
CA LEU A 300 16.75 4.59 -16.48
C LEU A 300 16.23 3.32 -17.15
N ARG A 301 15.67 3.44 -18.36
CA ARG A 301 15.20 2.30 -19.16
C ARG A 301 16.34 1.38 -19.57
N ASN A 302 17.47 1.94 -19.96
CA ASN A 302 18.68 1.16 -20.26
C ASN A 302 19.19 0.41 -19.03
N ASP A 303 19.15 1.03 -17.85
CA ASP A 303 19.52 0.38 -16.59
C ASP A 303 18.56 -0.75 -16.20
N ILE A 304 17.26 -0.58 -16.43
CA ILE A 304 16.26 -1.64 -16.22
C ILE A 304 16.56 -2.83 -17.14
N LEU A 305 16.78 -2.58 -18.45
CA LEU A 305 17.08 -3.62 -19.43
C LEU A 305 18.37 -4.38 -19.08
N ARG A 306 19.44 -3.66 -18.72
CA ARG A 306 20.71 -4.29 -18.30
C ARG A 306 20.53 -5.21 -17.10
N ARG A 307 19.73 -4.80 -16.11
CA ARG A 307 19.46 -5.62 -14.91
C ARG A 307 18.52 -6.79 -15.18
N MET A 308 17.67 -6.70 -16.20
CA MET A 308 16.82 -7.83 -16.62
C MET A 308 17.61 -8.90 -17.37
N HIS A 309 18.66 -8.52 -18.12
CA HIS A 309 19.50 -9.43 -18.91
C HIS A 309 20.82 -9.85 -18.23
N GLY A 310 21.18 -9.26 -17.09
CA GLY A 310 22.41 -9.56 -16.35
C GLY A 310 22.30 -10.67 -15.30
N ASP A 311 21.15 -11.34 -15.20
CA ASP A 311 20.89 -12.45 -14.25
C ASP A 311 20.95 -13.85 -14.95
N GLU A 312 21.66 -13.98 -16.08
CA GLU A 312 22.07 -15.28 -16.65
C GLU A 312 23.42 -15.76 -16.08
#